data_AF-A0A554A3D8-F1
#
_entry.id   AF-A0A554A3D8-F1
#
_cell.length_a   1.000
_cell.length_b   1.000
_cell.length_c   1.000
_cell.angle_alpha   90.00
_cell.angle_beta   90.00
_cell.angle_gamma   90.00
#
_symmetry.space_group_name_H-M   'P 1'
#
loop_
_entity.id
_entity.type
_entity.pdbx_description
1 polymer ?
#
loop_
_entity_poly.entity_id
_entity_poly.type
_entity_poly.pdbx_seq_one_letter_code
_entity_poly.pdbx_strand_id
1 'polypeptide(L)'
;MNIPQLVLSMLIFLVMFFGIGFLLNMLLRSTWLMAFIYPIVVLIIVNQSPFGSYLTQPMLEIQNLGTALVELKLVDHLVLSFGLIGSIVAGIVIKMLRVRGYQMF
;
A
#
# COMPACT_ATOMS: atom_id res chain seq x y z
N MET A 1 20.44 -8.70 -2.68
CA MET A 1 19.21 -9.51 -2.63
C MET A 1 19.28 -10.50 -3.76
N ASN A 2 19.00 -11.79 -3.51
CA ASN A 2 19.01 -12.80 -4.57
C ASN A 2 17.73 -12.68 -5.40
N ILE A 3 17.80 -12.94 -6.70
CA ILE A 3 16.65 -12.84 -7.62
C ILE A 3 15.41 -13.60 -7.10
N PRO A 4 15.52 -14.84 -6.55
CA PRO A 4 14.35 -15.55 -6.03
C PRO A 4 13.69 -14.85 -4.84
N GLN A 5 14.49 -14.25 -3.96
CA GLN A 5 13.98 -13.51 -2.80
C GLN A 5 13.18 -12.27 -3.24
N LEU A 6 13.64 -11.58 -4.30
CA LEU A 6 12.92 -10.44 -4.89
C LEU A 6 11.54 -10.86 -5.39
N VAL A 7 11.49 -11.90 -6.22
CA VAL A 7 10.23 -12.42 -6.76
C VAL A 7 9.28 -12.83 -5.64
N LEU A 8 9.79 -13.51 -4.61
CA LEU A 8 8.98 -13.90 -3.46
C LEU A 8 8.43 -12.69 -2.70
N SER A 9 9.26 -11.67 -2.46
CA SER A 9 8.81 -10.45 -1.77
C SER A 9 7.72 -9.69 -2.53
N MET A 10 7.85 -9.57 -3.86
CA MET A 10 6.81 -8.99 -4.73
C MET A 10 5.50 -9.77 -4.63
N LEU A 11 5.57 -11.11 -4.69
CA LEU A 11 4.39 -11.97 -4.60
C LEU A 11 3.72 -11.88 -3.23
N ILE A 12 4.51 -11.92 -2.15
CA ILE A 12 3.99 -11.80 -0.78
C ILE A 12 3.28 -10.46 -0.59
N PHE A 13 3.89 -9.35 -1.00
CA PHE A 13 3.25 -8.03 -0.88
C PHE A 13 1.96 -7.95 -1.68
N LEU A 14 1.95 -8.46 -2.91
CA LEU A 14 0.75 -8.50 -3.73
C LEU A 14 -0.37 -9.31 -3.05
N VAL A 15 -0.08 -10.52 -2.58
CA VAL A 15 -1.08 -11.40 -1.94
C VAL A 15 -1.55 -10.83 -0.61
N MET A 16 -0.64 -10.27 0.19
CA MET A 16 -0.96 -9.70 1.51
C MET A 16 -1.89 -8.49 1.38
N PHE A 17 -1.55 -7.52 0.54
CA PHE A 17 -2.39 -6.32 0.36
C PHE A 17 -3.69 -6.63 -0.37
N PHE A 18 -3.67 -7.60 -1.28
CA PHE A 18 -4.90 -8.14 -1.85
C PHE A 18 -5.79 -8.77 -0.78
N GLY A 19 -5.25 -9.65 0.06
CA GLY A 19 -6.02 -10.38 1.08
C GLY A 19 -6.59 -9.46 2.16
N ILE A 20 -5.76 -8.58 2.74
CA ILE A 20 -6.21 -7.61 3.74
C ILE A 20 -7.21 -6.63 3.10
N GLY A 21 -6.94 -6.15 1.89
CA GLY A 21 -7.86 -5.24 1.21
C GLY A 21 -9.19 -5.87 0.85
N PHE A 22 -9.19 -7.14 0.47
CA PHE A 22 -10.40 -7.91 0.23
C PHE A 22 -11.25 -8.01 1.49
N LEU A 23 -10.66 -8.47 2.61
CA LEU A 23 -11.36 -8.62 3.89
C LEU A 23 -11.90 -7.28 4.41
N LEU A 24 -11.07 -6.24 4.37
CA LEU A 24 -11.42 -4.94 4.91
C LEU A 24 -12.51 -4.26 4.08
N ASN A 25 -12.48 -4.40 2.75
CA ASN A 25 -13.55 -3.92 1.87
C ASN A 25 -14.86 -4.70 2.02
N MET A 26 -14.79 -6.01 2.31
CA MET A 26 -15.99 -6.78 2.66
C MET A 26 -16.61 -6.28 3.98
N LEU A 27 -15.80 -6.09 5.02
CA LEU A 27 -16.27 -5.70 6.35
C LEU A 27 -16.80 -4.25 6.40
N LEU A 28 -16.09 -3.30 5.79
CA LEU A 28 -16.47 -1.89 5.81
C LEU A 28 -17.48 -1.50 4.72
N ARG A 29 -18.00 -2.47 3.96
CA ARG A 29 -18.90 -2.25 2.81
C ARG A 29 -18.36 -1.18 1.83
N SER A 30 -17.03 -1.00 1.78
CA SER A 30 -16.36 -0.09 0.84
C SER A 30 -15.70 -0.87 -0.29
N THR A 31 -15.49 -0.26 -1.45
CA THR A 31 -14.88 -0.92 -2.62
C THR A 31 -13.43 -0.51 -2.82
N TRP A 32 -13.10 0.76 -2.62
CA TRP A 32 -11.79 1.30 -2.98
C TRP A 32 -10.95 1.75 -1.79
N LEU A 33 -11.42 1.48 -0.57
CA LEU A 33 -10.82 2.02 0.64
C LEU A 33 -9.35 1.59 0.79
N MET A 34 -9.01 0.32 0.54
CA MET A 34 -7.60 -0.06 0.60
C MET A 34 -6.71 0.55 -0.48
N ALA A 35 -7.24 0.83 -1.68
CA ALA A 35 -6.46 1.50 -2.71
C ALA A 35 -6.11 2.95 -2.32
N PHE A 36 -6.95 3.62 -1.52
CA PHE A 36 -6.67 4.96 -0.98
C PHE A 36 -5.81 4.93 0.28
N ILE A 37 -5.97 3.93 1.14
CA ILE A 37 -5.15 3.78 2.35
C ILE A 37 -3.72 3.35 2.00
N TYR A 38 -3.54 2.53 0.97
CA TYR A 38 -2.23 1.98 0.64
C TYR A 38 -1.14 3.05 0.40
N PRO A 39 -1.34 4.10 -0.42
CA PRO A 39 -0.38 5.19 -0.57
C PRO A 39 0.00 5.87 0.76
N ILE A 40 -0.96 6.02 1.68
CA ILE A 40 -0.71 6.59 3.01
C ILE A 40 0.19 5.66 3.82
N VAL A 41 -0.06 4.34 3.77
CA VAL A 41 0.78 3.33 4.42
C VAL A 41 2.22 3.37 3.85
N VAL A 42 2.38 3.50 2.54
CA VAL A 42 3.71 3.64 1.92
C VAL A 42 4.45 4.87 2.44
N LEU A 43 3.77 6.02 2.52
CA LEU A 43 4.38 7.25 3.06
C LEU A 43 4.82 7.06 4.52
N ILE A 44 4.02 6.37 5.34
CA ILE A 44 4.36 6.08 6.74
C ILE A 44 5.57 5.15 6.84
N ILE A 45 5.67 4.14 5.96
CA ILE A 45 6.80 3.19 5.95
C ILE A 45 8.11 3.88 5.53
N VAL A 46 8.03 4.78 4.53
CA VAL A 46 9.21 5.50 4.03
C VAL A 46 9.63 6.63 4.96
N ASN A 47 8.70 7.16 5.77
CA ASN A 47 8.98 8.23 6.70
C ASN A 47 10.01 7.81 7.78
N GLN A 48 11.15 8.48 7.77
CA GLN A 48 12.24 8.25 8.73
C GLN A 48 12.12 9.15 9.97
N SER A 49 11.29 10.19 9.92
CA SER A 49 11.17 11.21 10.97
C SER A 49 9.94 10.98 11.86
N PRO A 50 10.06 11.22 13.18
CA PRO A 50 8.92 11.11 14.09
C PRO A 50 7.87 12.18 13.78
N PHE A 51 6.58 11.83 13.96
CA PHE A 51 5.46 12.72 13.65
C PHE A 51 5.52 14.09 14.37
N GLY A 52 6.18 14.17 15.53
CA GLY A 52 6.36 15.42 16.28
C GLY A 52 7.22 16.46 15.57
N SER A 53 8.17 16.05 14.74
CA SER A 53 9.07 16.97 14.02
C SER A 53 8.37 17.75 12.90
N TYR A 54 7.26 17.21 12.38
CA TYR A 54 6.44 17.89 11.37
C TYR A 54 5.73 19.13 11.92
N LEU A 55 5.50 19.19 13.24
CA LEU A 55 4.86 20.35 13.88
C LEU A 55 5.86 21.49 14.11
N THR A 56 7.15 21.18 14.30
CA THR A 56 8.19 22.18 14.55
C THR A 56 8.85 22.67 13.28
N GLN A 57 9.06 21.78 12.29
CA GLN A 57 9.75 22.11 11.03
C GLN A 57 9.11 21.41 9.82
N PRO A 58 7.84 21.74 9.47
CA PRO A 58 7.09 21.05 8.42
C PRO A 58 7.79 21.09 7.05
N MET A 59 8.42 22.21 6.71
CA MET A 59 9.02 22.41 5.40
C MET A 59 10.24 21.51 5.17
N LEU A 60 11.08 21.32 6.20
CA LEU A 60 12.29 20.52 6.11
C LEU A 60 11.95 19.02 6.09
N GLU A 61 10.97 18.60 6.88
CA GLU A 61 10.54 17.20 6.93
C GLU A 61 9.84 16.73 5.64
N ILE A 62 9.06 17.60 4.98
CA ILE A 62 8.47 17.27 3.67
C ILE A 62 9.56 17.08 2.60
N GLN A 63 10.65 17.86 2.66
CA GLN A 63 11.80 17.69 1.75
C GLN A 63 12.56 16.40 2.05
N ASN A 64 12.75 16.07 3.34
CA ASN A 64 13.37 14.81 3.77
C ASN A 64 12.54 13.59 3.34
N LEU A 65 11.21 13.65 3.41
CA LEU A 65 10.33 12.63 2.85
C LEU A 65 10.51 12.46 1.34
N GLY A 66 10.58 13.58 0.61
CA GLY A 66 10.76 13.56 -0.84
C GLY A 66 12.09 12.94 -1.25
N THR A 67 13.18 13.29 -0.56
CA THR A 67 14.51 12.71 -0.78
C THR A 67 14.54 11.24 -0.40
N ALA A 68 13.97 10.86 0.75
CA ALA A 68 13.85 9.46 1.16
C ALA A 68 13.09 8.63 0.12
N LEU A 69 12.01 9.15 -0.46
CA LEU A 69 11.27 8.47 -1.53
C LEU A 69 12.09 8.25 -2.80
N VAL A 70 13.02 9.15 -3.14
CA VAL A 70 13.86 9.02 -4.34
C VAL A 70 15.09 8.14 -4.08
N GLU A 71 15.61 8.15 -2.86
CA GLU A 71 16.75 7.34 -2.43
C GLU A 71 16.38 5.88 -2.14
N LEU A 72 15.09 5.54 -2.20
CA LEU A 72 14.64 4.16 -2.06
C LEU A 72 15.32 3.26 -3.08
N LYS A 73 15.74 2.07 -2.63
CA LYS A 73 16.32 1.10 -3.54
C LYS A 73 15.28 0.71 -4.59
N LEU A 74 15.74 0.51 -5.82
CA LEU A 74 14.88 0.06 -6.92
C LEU A 74 14.08 -1.21 -6.56
N VAL A 75 14.69 -2.11 -5.80
CA VAL A 75 14.04 -3.30 -5.26
C VAL A 75 12.83 -2.97 -4.37
N ASP A 76 12.96 -1.99 -3.48
CA ASP A 76 11.91 -1.61 -2.54
C ASP A 76 10.76 -0.93 -3.29
N HIS A 77 11.07 -0.07 -4.28
CA HIS A 77 10.05 0.49 -5.18
C HIS A 77 9.24 -0.59 -5.89
N LEU A 78 9.90 -1.62 -6.42
CA LEU A 78 9.22 -2.72 -7.09
C LEU A 78 8.29 -3.47 -6.12
N VAL A 79 8.76 -3.84 -4.94
CA VAL A 79 7.94 -4.54 -3.94
C VAL A 79 6.72 -3.69 -3.52
N LEU A 80 6.93 -2.39 -3.27
CA LEU A 80 5.84 -1.46 -2.92
C LEU A 80 4.85 -1.26 -4.07
N SER A 81 5.29 -1.26 -5.32
CA SER A 81 4.37 -1.20 -6.47
C SER A 81 3.50 -2.46 -6.58
N PHE A 82 4.04 -3.65 -6.30
CA PHE A 82 3.27 -4.89 -6.28
C PHE A 82 2.21 -4.91 -5.18
N GLY A 83 2.51 -4.36 -4.00
CA GLY A 83 1.51 -4.16 -2.95
C GLY A 83 0.38 -3.23 -3.38
N LEU A 84 0.70 -2.14 -4.11
CA LEU A 84 -0.29 -1.22 -4.67
C LEU A 84 -1.20 -1.92 -5.67
N ILE A 85 -0.62 -2.70 -6.59
CA ILE A 85 -1.36 -3.53 -7.54
C ILE A 85 -2.30 -4.48 -6.80
N GLY A 86 -1.82 -5.16 -5.75
CA GLY A 86 -2.65 -6.03 -4.90
C GLY A 86 -3.86 -5.31 -4.31
N SER A 87 -3.68 -4.10 -3.78
CA SER A 87 -4.76 -3.28 -3.21
C SER A 87 -5.80 -2.85 -4.26
N ILE A 88 -5.36 -2.49 -5.48
CA ILE A 88 -6.24 -2.12 -6.58
C ILE A 88 -7.03 -3.34 -7.06
N VAL A 89 -6.37 -4.48 -7.22
CA VAL A 89 -7.00 -5.74 -7.63
C VAL A 89 -8.07 -6.14 -6.61
N ALA A 90 -7.82 -6.00 -5.31
CA ALA A 90 -8.83 -6.24 -4.28
C ALA A 90 -10.07 -5.35 -4.47
N GLY A 91 -9.88 -4.07 -4.78
CA GLY A 91 -10.99 -3.16 -5.02
C GLY A 91 -11.82 -3.53 -6.27
N ILE A 92 -11.14 -3.92 -7.35
CA ILE A 92 -11.78 -4.43 -8.58
C ILE A 92 -12.61 -5.68 -8.28
N VAL A 93 -12.03 -6.65 -7.56
CA VAL A 93 -12.70 -7.91 -7.22
C VAL A 93 -13.93 -7.67 -6.37
N ILE A 94 -13.85 -6.81 -5.34
CA ILE A 94 -15.00 -6.49 -4.48
C ILE A 94 -16.10 -5.76 -5.25
N LYS A 95 -15.74 -4.82 -6.14
CA LYS A 95 -16.72 -4.16 -7.02
C LYS A 95 -17.44 -5.19 -7.88
N MET A 96 -16.71 -6.14 -8.46
CA MET A 96 -17.29 -7.22 -9.28
C MET A 96 -18.25 -8.11 -8.48
N LEU A 97 -17.85 -8.54 -7.27
CA LEU A 97 -18.69 -9.38 -6.41
C LEU A 97 -19.97 -8.68 -5.98
N ARG A 98 -19.88 -7.37 -5.68
CA ARG A 98 -21.04 -6.56 -5.29
C ARG A 98 -22.07 -6.44 -6.41
N VAL A 99 -21.63 -6.23 -7.66
CA VAL A 99 -22.53 -6.14 -8.82
C VAL A 99 -23.21 -7.49 -9.09
N ARG A 100 -22.58 -8.61 -8.73
CA ARG A 100 -23.12 -9.96 -8.90
C ARG A 100 -24.04 -10.40 -7.75
N GLY A 101 -24.36 -9.52 -6.81
CA GLY A 101 -25.30 -9.82 -5.71
C GLY A 101 -24.71 -10.77 -4.66
N TYR A 102 -23.39 -10.93 -4.60
CA TYR A 102 -22.77 -11.69 -3.52
C TYR A 102 -23.05 -10.97 -2.20
N GLN A 103 -23.67 -11.68 -1.24
CA GLN A 103 -23.83 -11.15 0.10
C GLN A 103 -22.45 -11.06 0.73
N MET A 104 -21.94 -9.83 0.78
CA MET A 104 -20.83 -9.49 1.65
C MET A 104 -21.45 -9.40 3.04
N PHE A 105 -20.99 -10.29 3.94
CA PHE A 105 -21.41 -10.49 5.34
C PHE A 105 -22.33 -9.42 5.94
#